data_AF-A0A950W4G2-F1
#
_entry.id   AF-A0A950W4G2-F1
#
_cell.length_a   1.000
_cell.length_b   1.000
_cell.length_c   1.000
_cell.angle_alpha   90.00
_cell.angle_beta   90.00
_cell.angle_gamma   90.00
#
_symmetry.space_group_name_H-M   'P 1'
#
loop_
_entity.id
_entity.type
_entity.pdbx_description
1 polymer ?
#
loop_
_entity_poly.entity_id
_entity_poly.type
_entity_poly.pdbx_seq_one_letter_code
_entity_poly.pdbx_strand_id
1 'polypeptide(L)'
;MLLRDAWYIAAWADEISGEQPLARRICNEPIVLFRDGTGRAAALADRCCHRAAPLSMGIVVEEGIQCGYHGLIIDGSGRCVRIPGQKQIPADARVQSYRAVEKDRLVW
;
A
#
# COMPACT_ATOMS: atom_id res chain seq x y z
N MET A 1 25.63 -2.37 -4.13
CA MET A 1 24.61 -2.47 -5.20
C MET A 1 23.44 -3.26 -4.64
N LEU A 2 22.21 -2.76 -4.74
CA LEU A 2 21.00 -3.51 -4.35
C LEU A 2 20.46 -4.23 -5.59
N LEU A 3 20.05 -5.50 -5.46
CA LEU A 3 19.51 -6.28 -6.57
C LEU A 3 18.05 -5.85 -6.82
N ARG A 4 17.72 -5.44 -8.04
CA ARG A 4 16.35 -5.08 -8.42
C ARG A 4 15.72 -6.22 -9.22
N ASP A 5 14.41 -6.15 -9.43
CA ASP A 5 13.65 -7.12 -10.23
C ASP A 5 13.73 -8.57 -9.71
N ALA A 6 13.75 -8.71 -8.39
CA ALA A 6 13.77 -9.98 -7.67
C ALA A 6 12.68 -10.00 -6.58
N TRP A 7 12.27 -11.20 -6.17
CA TRP A 7 11.36 -11.39 -5.04
C TRP A 7 12.08 -11.22 -3.71
N TYR A 8 11.44 -10.52 -2.77
CA TYR A 8 11.95 -10.27 -1.43
C TYR A 8 10.89 -10.64 -0.42
N ILE A 9 11.26 -11.32 0.65
CA ILE A 9 10.32 -11.52 1.77
C ILE A 9 10.04 -10.14 2.39
N ALA A 10 8.79 -9.70 2.31
CA ALA A 10 8.36 -8.40 2.77
C ALA A 10 7.79 -8.46 4.20
N ALA A 11 7.04 -9.53 4.52
CA ALA A 11 6.44 -9.75 5.83
C ALA A 11 5.99 -11.21 6.02
N TRP A 12 5.67 -11.58 7.26
CA TRP A 12 4.78 -12.71 7.51
C TRP A 12 3.34 -12.33 7.13
N ALA A 13 2.55 -13.31 6.69
CA ALA A 13 1.18 -13.09 6.27
C ALA A 13 0.25 -12.55 7.38
N ASP A 14 0.53 -12.87 8.64
CA ASP A 14 -0.23 -12.45 9.81
C ASP A 14 0.16 -11.05 10.33
N GLU A 15 1.30 -10.49 9.93
CA GLU A 15 1.67 -9.11 10.29
C GLU A 15 0.75 -8.05 9.64
N ILE A 16 0.03 -8.41 8.58
CA ILE A 16 -0.86 -7.51 7.83
C ILE A 16 -2.34 -7.91 7.90
N SER A 17 -2.73 -8.69 8.92
CA SER A 17 -4.11 -9.18 9.05
C SER A 17 -5.11 -8.16 9.63
N GLY A 18 -4.63 -7.03 10.15
CA GLY A 18 -5.46 -6.02 10.81
C GLY A 18 -5.59 -4.72 10.04
N GLU A 19 -6.15 -3.71 10.71
CA GLU A 19 -6.35 -2.37 10.15
C GLU A 19 -5.07 -1.53 10.12
N GLN A 20 -4.03 -1.95 10.85
CA GLN A 20 -2.76 -1.25 10.91
C GLN A 20 -1.90 -1.65 9.70
N PRO A 21 -1.57 -0.71 8.78
CA PRO A 21 -0.65 -1.00 7.70
C PRO A 21 0.78 -1.18 8.22
N LEU A 22 1.57 -1.97 7.51
CA LEU A 22 2.94 -2.32 7.90
C LEU A 22 3.96 -1.59 7.02
N ALA A 23 4.83 -0.79 7.64
CA ALA A 23 5.94 -0.15 6.97
C ALA A 23 7.14 -1.11 6.81
N ARG A 24 7.78 -1.06 5.63
CA ARG A 24 9.04 -1.73 5.33
C ARG A 24 9.94 -0.84 4.50
N ARG A 25 11.24 -1.13 4.53
CA ARG A 25 12.22 -0.58 3.59
C ARG A 25 12.89 -1.71 2.85
N ILE A 26 12.65 -1.84 1.55
CA ILE A 26 13.22 -2.87 0.69
C ILE A 26 13.97 -2.16 -0.43
N CYS A 27 15.22 -2.57 -0.70
CA CYS A 27 16.07 -1.88 -1.67
C CYS A 27 16.15 -0.35 -1.47
N ASN A 28 16.21 0.10 -0.21
CA ASN A 28 16.15 1.50 0.22
C ASN A 28 14.85 2.26 -0.08
N GLU A 29 13.84 1.62 -0.66
CA GLU A 29 12.54 2.20 -0.96
C GLU A 29 11.56 1.97 0.19
N PRO A 30 10.86 3.01 0.66
CA PRO A 30 9.84 2.85 1.68
C PRO A 30 8.57 2.26 1.04
N ILE A 31 8.10 1.15 1.61
CA ILE A 31 6.96 0.36 1.13
C ILE A 31 5.96 0.20 2.27
N VAL A 32 4.68 0.34 1.95
CA VAL A 32 3.58 0.01 2.85
C VAL A 32 2.93 -1.28 2.39
N LEU A 33 2.68 -2.19 3.35
CA LEU A 33 2.01 -3.46 3.14
C LEU A 33 0.67 -3.46 3.89
N PHE A 34 -0.37 -4.00 3.27
CA PHE A 34 -1.69 -4.15 3.87
C PHE A 34 -2.48 -5.26 3.16
N ARG A 35 -3.63 -5.65 3.72
CA ARG A 35 -4.62 -6.46 3.01
C ARG A 35 -5.73 -5.58 2.46
N ASP A 36 -6.06 -5.75 1.19
CA ASP A 36 -7.23 -5.09 0.62
C ASP A 36 -8.54 -5.72 1.14
N GLY A 37 -9.69 -5.12 0.82
CA GLY A 37 -11.00 -5.65 1.20
C GLY A 37 -11.34 -7.04 0.66
N THR A 38 -10.53 -7.58 -0.27
CA THR A 38 -10.65 -8.97 -0.75
C THR A 38 -9.76 -9.94 0.02
N GLY A 39 -9.01 -9.45 1.02
CA GLY A 39 -8.07 -10.21 1.83
C GLY A 39 -6.71 -10.42 1.17
N ARG A 40 -6.46 -9.84 -0.01
CA ARG A 40 -5.19 -10.02 -0.74
C ARG A 40 -4.13 -9.07 -0.21
N ALA A 41 -2.90 -9.57 -0.05
CA ALA A 41 -1.77 -8.73 0.27
C ALA A 41 -1.49 -7.73 -0.86
N ALA A 42 -1.28 -6.47 -0.50
CA ALA A 42 -0.90 -5.38 -1.39
C ALA A 42 0.36 -4.69 -0.87
N ALA A 43 1.19 -4.22 -1.81
CA ALA A 43 2.42 -3.50 -1.53
C ALA A 43 2.45 -2.22 -2.38
N LEU A 44 2.54 -1.06 -1.73
CA LEU A 44 2.63 0.23 -2.40
C LEU A 44 3.87 0.99 -1.94
N ALA A 45 4.35 1.94 -2.75
CA ALA A 45 5.28 2.93 -2.24
C ALA A 45 4.63 3.65 -1.05
N ASP A 46 5.36 3.82 0.04
CA ASP A 46 4.85 4.45 1.26
C ASP A 46 4.82 5.98 1.11
N ARG A 47 4.03 6.45 0.15
CA ARG A 47 3.99 7.83 -0.31
C ARG A 47 2.67 8.12 -1.02
N CYS A 48 1.80 8.86 -0.36
CA CYS A 48 0.53 9.32 -0.93
C CYS A 48 0.76 10.18 -2.19
N CYS A 49 -0.04 9.94 -3.24
CA CYS A 49 0.05 10.64 -4.52
C CYS A 49 -0.30 12.14 -4.43
N HIS A 50 -0.95 12.59 -3.35
CA HIS A 50 -1.34 13.99 -3.17
C HIS A 50 -0.18 14.87 -2.68
N ARG A 51 0.38 14.59 -1.49
CA ARG A 51 1.44 15.41 -0.87
C ARG A 51 2.52 14.56 -0.19
N ALA A 52 2.74 13.36 -0.70
CA ALA A 52 3.81 12.46 -0.25
C ALA A 52 3.76 12.02 1.22
N ALA A 53 2.64 12.24 1.92
CA ALA A 53 2.47 11.72 3.28
C ALA A 53 2.62 10.18 3.28
N PRO A 54 3.31 9.60 4.27
CA PRO A 54 3.43 8.15 4.38
C PRO A 54 2.05 7.54 4.57
N LEU A 55 1.74 6.54 3.75
CA LEU A 55 0.50 5.78 3.81
C LEU A 55 0.49 4.84 5.02
N SER A 56 1.66 4.39 5.48
CA SER A 56 1.85 3.59 6.69
C SER A 56 1.41 4.31 7.98
N MET A 57 1.25 5.62 7.96
CA MET A 57 0.63 6.41 9.04
C MET A 57 -0.89 6.55 8.90
N GLY A 58 -1.49 5.83 7.95
CA GLY A 58 -2.91 5.75 7.71
C GLY A 58 -3.56 4.54 8.39
N ILE A 59 -4.71 4.14 7.84
CA ILE A 59 -5.49 2.99 8.30
C ILE A 59 -5.99 2.20 7.09
N VAL A 60 -6.04 0.89 7.21
CA VAL A 60 -6.64 0.01 6.20
C VAL A 60 -8.15 0.05 6.36
N VAL A 61 -8.84 0.22 5.24
CA VAL A 61 -10.30 0.25 5.11
C VAL A 61 -10.71 -0.71 3.99
N GLU A 62 -12.01 -0.95 3.83
CA GLU A 62 -12.53 -1.91 2.85
C GLU A 62 -12.02 -1.65 1.43
N GLU A 63 -11.98 -0.40 0.99
CA GLU A 63 -11.58 -0.05 -0.37
C GLU A 63 -10.05 0.05 -0.57
N GLY A 64 -9.25 -0.08 0.49
CA GLY A 64 -7.78 -0.01 0.43
C GLY A 64 -7.13 0.64 1.64
N ILE A 65 -6.11 1.48 1.43
CA ILE A 65 -5.45 2.22 2.49
C ILE A 65 -5.88 3.68 2.49
N GLN A 66 -6.44 4.14 3.60
CA GLN A 66 -6.80 5.54 3.81
C GLN A 66 -5.60 6.31 4.36
N CYS A 67 -5.15 7.32 3.61
CA CYS A 67 -4.05 8.20 4.01
C CYS A 67 -4.45 9.04 5.24
N GLY A 68 -3.63 8.99 6.29
CA GLY A 68 -3.86 9.72 7.54
C GLY A 68 -3.78 11.26 7.46
N TYR A 69 -3.37 11.83 6.32
CA TYR A 69 -3.27 13.29 6.18
C TYR A 69 -4.58 13.93 5.68
N HIS A 70 -5.08 13.50 4.53
CA HIS A 70 -6.28 14.09 3.90
C HIS A 70 -7.35 13.05 3.55
N GLY A 71 -7.20 11.80 4.01
CA GLY A 71 -8.23 10.77 3.89
C GLY A 71 -8.43 10.20 2.48
N LEU A 72 -7.49 10.41 1.55
CA LEU A 72 -7.53 9.73 0.25
C LEU A 72 -7.44 8.22 0.47
N ILE A 73 -8.25 7.44 -0.25
CA ILE A 73 -8.15 5.98 -0.24
C ILE A 73 -7.46 5.51 -1.52
N ILE A 74 -6.43 4.70 -1.35
CA ILE A 74 -5.66 4.07 -2.42
C ILE A 74 -5.89 2.56 -2.38
N ASP A 75 -6.34 1.97 -3.48
CA ASP A 75 -6.53 0.52 -3.57
C ASP A 75 -5.20 -0.25 -3.69
N GLY A 76 -5.25 -1.58 -3.60
CA GLY A 76 -4.06 -2.43 -3.71
C GLY A 76 -3.35 -2.38 -5.07
N SER A 77 -4.00 -1.86 -6.12
CA SER A 77 -3.36 -1.62 -7.42
C SER A 77 -2.57 -0.31 -7.47
N GLY A 78 -2.73 0.54 -6.45
CA GLY A 78 -2.15 1.87 -6.36
C GLY A 78 -3.05 2.98 -6.89
N ARG A 79 -4.29 2.70 -7.27
CA ARG A 79 -5.23 3.74 -7.75
C ARG A 79 -5.85 4.46 -6.59
N CYS A 80 -5.92 5.79 -6.66
CA CYS A 80 -6.83 6.52 -5.79
C CYS A 80 -8.28 6.18 -6.19
N VAL A 81 -9.06 5.70 -5.22
CA VAL A 81 -10.47 5.31 -5.41
C VAL A 81 -11.43 6.22 -4.67
N ARG A 82 -10.93 7.06 -3.75
CA ARG A 82 -11.72 8.06 -3.04
C ARG A 82 -10.90 9.28 -2.66
N ILE A 83 -11.47 10.46 -2.91
CA ILE A 83 -10.96 11.75 -2.42
C ILE A 83 -12.09 12.42 -1.61
N PRO A 84 -11.92 12.69 -0.31
CA PRO A 84 -12.93 13.38 0.48
C PRO A 84 -13.30 14.74 -0.13
N GLY A 85 -14.60 15.00 -0.29
CA GLY A 85 -15.12 16.26 -0.85
C GLY A 85 -15.00 16.41 -2.37
N GLN A 86 -14.46 15.43 -3.08
CA GLN A 86 -14.25 15.52 -4.53
C GLN A 86 -14.81 14.29 -5.27
N LYS A 87 -15.76 14.52 -6.17
CA LYS A 87 -16.42 13.44 -6.94
C LYS A 87 -15.55 12.89 -8.07
N GLN A 88 -14.80 13.75 -8.75
CA GLN A 88 -13.97 13.36 -9.89
C GLN A 88 -12.55 13.08 -9.43
N ILE A 89 -12.07 11.85 -9.63
CA ILE A 89 -10.70 11.47 -9.28
C ILE A 89 -9.84 11.60 -10.55
N PRO A 90 -8.73 12.37 -10.51
CA PRO A 90 -7.79 12.44 -11.63
C PRO A 90 -7.26 11.05 -12.00
N ALA A 91 -7.15 10.75 -13.30
CA ALA A 91 -6.74 9.42 -13.76
C ALA A 91 -5.29 9.05 -13.37
N ASP A 92 -4.47 10.07 -13.12
CA ASP A 92 -3.07 10.02 -12.70
C ASP A 92 -2.89 10.06 -11.16
N ALA A 93 -3.97 10.16 -10.38
CA ALA A 93 -3.94 10.03 -8.93
C ALA A 93 -3.62 8.57 -8.54
N ARG A 94 -2.32 8.24 -8.56
CA ARG A 94 -1.81 6.88 -8.40
C ARG A 94 -0.53 6.85 -7.57
N VAL A 95 -0.34 5.74 -6.88
CA VAL A 95 0.85 5.38 -6.13
C VAL A 95 1.48 4.18 -6.83
N GLN A 96 2.82 4.11 -6.85
CA GLN A 96 3.53 2.95 -7.37
C GLN A 96 3.10 1.71 -6.57
N SER A 97 2.62 0.67 -7.27
CA SER A 97 2.37 -0.64 -6.69
C SER A 97 3.53 -1.59 -7.01
N TYR A 98 3.80 -2.49 -6.07
CA TYR A 98 4.71 -3.61 -6.25
C TYR A 98 3.88 -4.88 -6.32
N ARG A 99 4.34 -5.85 -7.11
CA ARG A 99 3.69 -7.15 -7.17
C ARG A 99 3.87 -7.83 -5.82
N ALA A 100 2.77 -8.15 -5.15
CA ALA A 100 2.77 -8.91 -3.91
C ALA A 100 2.21 -10.32 -4.15
N VAL A 101 2.86 -11.34 -3.59
CA VAL A 101 2.38 -12.73 -3.62
C VAL A 101 2.45 -13.32 -2.22
N GLU A 102 1.34 -13.90 -1.77
CA GLU A 102 1.34 -14.68 -0.53
C GLU A 102 1.62 -16.15 -0.84
N LYS A 103 2.69 -16.69 -0.27
CA LYS A 103 3.09 -18.09 -0.43
C LYS A 103 3.89 -18.55 0.79
N ASP A 104 3.60 -19.77 1.27
CA ASP A 104 4.31 -20.40 2.39
C ASP A 104 4.29 -19.53 3.68
N ARG A 105 3.14 -18.90 3.96
CA ARG A 105 2.89 -17.97 5.08
C ARG A 105 3.70 -16.66 5.03
N LEU A 106 4.34 -16.38 3.90
CA LEU A 106 5.12 -15.17 3.66
C LEU A 106 4.43 -14.32 2.60
N VAL A 107 4.56 -13.01 2.74
CA VAL A 107 4.29 -12.04 1.69
C VAL A 107 5.62 -11.74 0.99
N TRP A 108 5.65 -12.02 -0.31
CA TRP A 108 6.75 -11.74 -1.23
C TRP A 108 6.46 -10.51 -2.07
#